data_AF-A0A1I3FHV5-F1
#
_entry.id   AF-A0A1I3FHV5-F1
#
_cell.length_a   1.000
_cell.length_b   1.000
_cell.length_c   1.000
_cell.angle_alpha   90.00
_cell.angle_beta   90.00
_cell.angle_gamma   90.00
#
_symmetry.space_group_name_H-M   'P 1'
#
loop_
_entity.id
_entity.type
_entity.pdbx_description
1 polymer ?
#
loop_
_entity_poly.entity_id
_entity_poly.type
_entity_poly.pdbx_seq_one_letter_code
_entity_poly.pdbx_strand_id
1 'polypeptide(L)'
;MVGVISPFNFPLVLSIRAIAAALALGNAVVHKPDSRAAVSGGIIIARIFEDAGLPKGVLQVVPGGAAADEAMCSDPNIAMISFTGSAEGGSKVGEVAGRHLKKVQLELGGKNSLIVLDDADIDVAASNAAWGAFLIRGRSAYRQASCWRMPI
;
A
#
# COMPACT_ATOMS: atom_id res chain seq x y z
N MET A 1 -9.22 11.60 -11.71
CA MET A 1 -8.26 10.49 -11.73
C MET A 1 -7.75 10.21 -10.32
N VAL A 2 -7.42 8.96 -10.00
CA VAL A 2 -6.80 8.54 -8.74
C VAL A 2 -5.36 8.10 -9.01
N GLY A 3 -4.40 8.64 -8.27
CA GLY A 3 -3.02 8.19 -8.26
C GLY A 3 -2.81 7.11 -7.19
N VAL A 4 -2.21 5.99 -7.55
CA VAL A 4 -1.88 4.90 -6.63
C VAL A 4 -0.38 4.71 -6.60
N ILE A 5 0.24 4.87 -5.42
CA ILE A 5 1.66 4.63 -5.17
C ILE A 5 1.77 3.46 -4.20
N SER A 6 2.37 2.35 -4.65
CA SER A 6 2.28 1.06 -3.96
C SER A 6 3.66 0.47 -3.62
N PRO A 7 3.75 -0.36 -2.56
CA PRO A 7 5.01 -0.84 -2.02
C PRO A 7 5.45 -2.18 -2.63
N PHE A 8 6.62 -2.64 -2.22
CA PHE A 8 7.24 -3.88 -2.70
C PHE A 8 6.90 -5.14 -1.87
N ASN A 9 6.35 -5.00 -0.66
CA ASN A 9 6.27 -6.09 0.31
C ASN A 9 5.10 -7.06 0.08
N PHE A 10 3.94 -6.54 -0.30
CA PHE A 10 2.80 -7.33 -0.80
C PHE A 10 2.31 -6.71 -2.11
N PRO A 11 3.14 -6.75 -3.17
CA PRO A 11 3.04 -5.83 -4.30
C PRO A 11 1.73 -6.03 -5.08
N LEU A 12 1.29 -7.27 -5.28
CA LEU A 12 0.03 -7.55 -5.96
C LEU A 12 -1.19 -7.11 -5.12
N VAL A 13 -1.27 -7.60 -3.88
CA VAL A 13 -2.44 -7.41 -3.01
C VAL A 13 -2.63 -5.94 -2.63
N LEU A 14 -1.57 -5.24 -2.25
CA LEU A 14 -1.67 -3.84 -1.82
C LEU A 14 -1.97 -2.90 -2.99
N SER A 15 -1.44 -3.18 -4.17
CA SER A 15 -1.74 -2.42 -5.38
C SER A 15 -3.18 -2.63 -5.82
N ILE A 16 -3.61 -3.89 -5.99
CA ILE A 16 -4.94 -4.18 -6.53
C ILE A 16 -6.06 -3.72 -5.60
N ARG A 17 -5.85 -3.73 -4.28
CA ARG A 17 -6.83 -3.22 -3.30
C ARG A 17 -7.21 -1.77 -3.60
N ALA A 18 -6.25 -0.91 -3.91
CA ALA A 18 -6.51 0.50 -4.23
C ALA A 18 -7.02 0.66 -5.67
N ILE A 19 -6.41 -0.03 -6.63
CA ILE A 19 -6.75 0.05 -8.05
C ILE A 19 -8.19 -0.42 -8.30
N ALA A 20 -8.54 -1.63 -7.84
CA ALA A 20 -9.86 -2.21 -8.08
C ALA A 20 -10.97 -1.38 -7.42
N ALA A 21 -10.75 -0.87 -6.21
CA ALA A 21 -11.72 0.00 -5.54
C ALA A 21 -11.95 1.31 -6.31
N ALA A 22 -10.88 1.95 -6.80
CA ALA A 22 -11.00 3.17 -7.59
C ALA A 22 -11.74 2.93 -8.92
N LEU A 23 -11.39 1.86 -9.64
CA LEU A 23 -12.01 1.46 -10.90
C LEU A 23 -13.50 1.11 -10.71
N ALA A 24 -13.85 0.35 -9.67
CA ALA A 24 -15.23 -0.05 -9.38
C ALA A 24 -16.14 1.17 -9.09
N LEU A 25 -15.57 2.25 -8.56
CA LEU A 25 -16.27 3.52 -8.33
C LEU A 25 -16.24 4.47 -9.55
N GLY A 26 -15.80 3.98 -10.72
CA GLY A 26 -15.81 4.73 -11.97
C GLY A 26 -14.64 5.70 -12.17
N ASN A 27 -13.56 5.58 -11.40
CA ASN A 27 -12.38 6.43 -11.58
C ASN A 27 -11.40 5.81 -12.59
N ALA A 28 -10.70 6.66 -13.35
CA ALA A 28 -9.44 6.26 -13.97
C ALA A 28 -8.29 6.28 -12.95
N VAL A 29 -7.31 5.40 -13.14
CA VAL A 29 -6.18 5.17 -12.24
C VAL A 29 -4.85 5.33 -12.96
N VAL A 30 -3.94 6.12 -12.37
CA VAL A 30 -2.51 6.05 -12.69
C VAL A 30 -1.78 5.40 -11.52
N HIS A 31 -1.04 4.35 -11.79
CA HIS A 31 -0.43 3.49 -10.79
C HIS A 31 1.09 3.45 -10.94
N LYS A 32 1.79 3.80 -9.87
CA LYS A 32 3.25 3.71 -9.77
C LYS A 32 3.62 2.60 -8.78
N PRO A 33 4.01 1.40 -9.25
CA PRO A 33 4.53 0.37 -8.37
C PRO A 33 5.93 0.70 -7.87
N ASP A 34 6.30 0.15 -6.72
CA ASP A 34 7.70 0.13 -6.26
C ASP A 34 8.57 -0.56 -7.33
N SER A 35 9.72 0.03 -7.64
CA SER A 35 10.61 -0.46 -8.70
C SER A 35 11.10 -1.89 -8.44
N ARG A 36 11.23 -2.30 -7.18
CA ARG A 36 11.65 -3.65 -6.78
C ARG A 36 10.62 -4.73 -7.12
N ALA A 37 9.37 -4.34 -7.35
CA ALA A 37 8.26 -5.25 -7.60
C ALA A 37 7.35 -4.77 -8.75
N ALA A 38 7.90 -4.01 -9.72
CA ALA A 38 7.11 -3.36 -10.76
C ALA A 38 6.33 -4.36 -11.64
N VAL A 39 6.90 -5.55 -11.88
CA VAL A 39 6.24 -6.61 -12.66
C VAL A 39 5.02 -7.15 -11.94
N SER A 40 5.19 -7.70 -10.73
CA SER A 40 4.11 -8.36 -9.98
C SER A 40 3.12 -7.37 -9.36
N GLY A 41 3.59 -6.18 -8.99
CA GLY A 41 2.77 -5.15 -8.38
C GLY A 41 2.06 -4.24 -9.37
N GLY A 42 2.49 -4.17 -10.64
CA GLY A 42 1.90 -3.25 -11.63
C GLY A 42 1.64 -3.88 -12.99
N ILE A 43 2.67 -4.36 -13.69
CA ILE A 43 2.54 -4.83 -15.08
C ILE A 43 1.55 -6.01 -15.19
N ILE A 44 1.62 -6.98 -14.28
CA ILE A 44 0.68 -8.11 -14.25
C ILE A 44 -0.76 -7.62 -14.01
N ILE A 45 -0.96 -6.63 -13.13
CA ILE A 45 -2.29 -6.07 -12.86
C ILE A 45 -2.86 -5.40 -14.12
N ALA A 46 -2.06 -4.55 -14.78
CA ALA A 46 -2.47 -3.92 -16.04
C ALA A 46 -2.88 -4.96 -17.08
N ARG A 47 -2.10 -6.04 -17.21
CA ARG A 47 -2.39 -7.11 -18.17
C ARG A 47 -3.69 -7.85 -17.85
N ILE A 48 -3.92 -8.18 -16.59
CA ILE A 48 -5.16 -8.84 -16.14
C ILE A 48 -6.39 -7.97 -16.47
N PHE A 49 -6.32 -6.66 -16.22
CA PHE A 49 -7.43 -5.75 -16.53
C PHE A 49 -7.62 -5.54 -18.03
N GLU A 50 -6.52 -5.52 -18.82
CA GLU A 50 -6.60 -5.50 -20.27
C GLU A 50 -7.30 -6.76 -20.82
N ASP A 51 -6.91 -7.95 -20.35
CA ASP A 51 -7.52 -9.22 -20.73
C ASP A 51 -9.00 -9.32 -20.27
N ALA A 52 -9.36 -8.63 -19.18
CA ALA A 52 -10.74 -8.50 -18.71
C ALA A 52 -11.58 -7.46 -19.50
N GLY A 53 -10.98 -6.78 -20.49
CA GLY A 53 -11.68 -5.82 -21.35
C GLY A 53 -11.79 -4.40 -20.77
N LEU A 54 -10.95 -4.03 -19.80
CA LEU A 54 -10.92 -2.66 -19.30
C LEU A 54 -10.58 -1.68 -20.45
N PRO A 55 -11.34 -0.59 -20.63
CA PRO A 55 -11.07 0.36 -21.71
C PRO A 55 -9.66 0.96 -21.62
N LYS A 56 -9.03 1.19 -22.77
CA LYS A 56 -7.68 1.76 -22.86
C LYS A 56 -7.62 3.12 -22.15
N GLY A 57 -6.54 3.35 -21.42
CA GLY A 57 -6.27 4.60 -20.70
C GLY A 57 -6.97 4.74 -19.34
N VAL A 58 -7.90 3.84 -18.99
CA VAL A 58 -8.57 3.84 -17.68
C VAL A 58 -7.62 3.37 -16.56
N LEU A 59 -6.73 2.43 -16.85
CA LEU A 59 -5.61 2.07 -15.98
C LEU A 59 -4.30 2.30 -16.72
N GLN A 60 -3.43 3.10 -16.13
CA GLN A 60 -2.07 3.37 -16.62
C GLN A 60 -1.06 2.98 -15.55
N VAL A 61 -0.04 2.21 -15.91
CA VAL A 61 1.05 1.84 -15.00
C VAL A 61 2.30 2.57 -15.42
N VAL A 62 2.87 3.35 -14.50
CA VAL A 62 4.05 4.19 -14.75
C VAL A 62 5.13 3.83 -13.73
N PRO A 63 6.01 2.86 -14.04
CA PRO A 63 7.15 2.56 -13.18
C PRO A 63 8.07 3.77 -13.08
N GLY A 64 8.45 4.14 -11.85
CA GLY A 64 9.28 5.32 -11.62
C GLY A 64 9.77 5.41 -10.17
N GLY A 65 10.75 6.29 -9.96
CA GLY A 65 11.25 6.66 -8.64
C GLY A 65 10.52 7.87 -8.06
N ALA A 66 11.15 8.54 -7.08
CA ALA A 66 10.56 9.66 -6.35
C ALA A 66 10.08 10.82 -7.24
N ALA A 67 10.74 11.06 -8.38
CA ALA A 67 10.30 12.09 -9.33
C ALA A 67 8.90 11.80 -9.91
N ALA A 68 8.56 10.53 -10.11
CA ALA A 68 7.21 10.14 -10.55
C ALA A 68 6.18 10.32 -9.41
N ASP A 69 6.57 10.04 -8.16
CA ASP A 69 5.72 10.28 -6.99
C ASP A 69 5.37 11.77 -6.87
N GLU A 70 6.36 12.65 -6.98
CA GLU A 70 6.18 14.10 -6.91
C GLU A 70 5.36 14.65 -8.08
N ALA A 71 5.62 14.18 -9.31
CA ALA A 71 4.85 14.53 -10.48
C ALA A 71 3.37 14.14 -10.31
N MET A 72 3.09 12.93 -9.82
CA MET A 72 1.72 12.49 -9.53
C MET A 72 1.05 13.33 -8.43
N CYS A 73 1.79 13.67 -7.37
CA CYS A 73 1.26 14.47 -6.27
C CYS A 73 0.99 15.93 -6.65
N SER A 74 1.59 16.45 -7.71
CA SER A 74 1.44 17.84 -8.17
C SER A 74 0.53 17.99 -9.39
N ASP A 75 0.31 16.93 -10.18
CA ASP A 75 -0.51 16.97 -11.39
C ASP A 75 -1.96 17.40 -11.10
N PRO A 76 -2.48 18.50 -11.69
CA PRO A 76 -3.83 18.99 -11.44
C PRO A 76 -4.95 18.01 -11.84
N ASN A 77 -4.68 17.05 -12.73
CA ASN A 77 -5.66 16.07 -13.20
C ASN A 77 -5.86 14.89 -12.22
N ILE A 78 -4.99 14.76 -11.23
CA ILE A 78 -5.08 13.74 -10.18
C ILE A 78 -5.76 14.35 -8.96
N ALA A 79 -6.97 13.89 -8.64
CA ALA A 79 -7.78 14.44 -7.56
C ALA A 79 -7.48 13.80 -6.19
N MET A 80 -6.92 12.59 -6.21
CA MET A 80 -6.63 11.81 -5.00
C MET A 80 -5.34 11.01 -5.15
N ILE A 81 -4.57 10.91 -4.07
CA ILE A 81 -3.41 10.00 -3.95
C ILE A 81 -3.71 8.93 -2.89
N SER A 82 -3.59 7.66 -3.27
CA SER A 82 -3.54 6.52 -2.35
C SER A 82 -2.09 6.03 -2.29
N PHE A 83 -1.46 6.20 -1.13
CA PHE A 83 -0.07 5.83 -0.91
C PHE A 83 0.03 4.74 0.14
N THR A 84 0.86 3.73 -0.12
CA THR A 84 1.27 2.76 0.89
C THR A 84 2.79 2.64 0.92
N GLY A 85 3.40 2.88 2.09
CA GLY A 85 4.86 2.93 2.19
C GLY A 85 5.38 3.33 3.58
N SER A 86 6.58 3.94 3.62
CA SER A 86 7.19 4.41 4.86
C SER A 86 6.53 5.69 5.36
N ALA A 87 6.64 5.95 6.67
CA ALA A 87 6.14 7.20 7.26
C ALA A 87 6.83 8.44 6.67
N GLU A 88 8.13 8.35 6.37
CA GLU A 88 8.89 9.40 5.69
C GLU A 88 8.33 9.70 4.30
N GLY A 89 8.15 8.67 3.46
CA GLY A 89 7.58 8.83 2.12
C GLY A 89 6.14 9.35 2.17
N GLY A 90 5.33 8.83 3.11
CA GLY A 90 3.96 9.28 3.33
C GLY A 90 3.86 10.74 3.77
N SER A 91 4.77 11.19 4.64
CA SER A 91 4.88 12.59 5.04
C SER A 91 5.15 13.49 3.84
N LYS A 92 6.07 13.09 2.96
CA LYS A 92 6.39 13.84 1.74
C LYS A 92 5.22 13.89 0.77
N VAL A 93 4.53 12.77 0.56
CA VAL A 93 3.30 12.71 -0.25
C VAL A 93 2.23 13.64 0.33
N GLY A 94 2.00 13.59 1.64
CA GLY A 94 1.04 14.46 2.32
C GLY A 94 1.37 15.94 2.18
N GLU A 95 2.65 16.31 2.29
CA GLU A 95 3.14 17.67 2.10
C GLU A 95 2.85 18.18 0.67
N VAL A 96 3.29 17.44 -0.35
CA VAL A 96 3.17 17.87 -1.75
C VAL A 96 1.71 17.88 -2.18
N ALA A 97 0.97 16.79 -1.95
CA ALA A 97 -0.43 16.69 -2.33
C ALA A 97 -1.32 17.70 -1.58
N GLY A 98 -0.97 18.01 -0.32
CA GLY A 98 -1.67 19.00 0.50
C GLY A 98 -1.58 20.43 -0.05
N ARG A 99 -0.45 20.81 -0.67
CA ARG A 99 -0.30 22.11 -1.35
C ARG A 99 -1.30 22.30 -2.50
N HIS A 100 -1.80 21.21 -3.06
CA HIS A 100 -2.77 21.19 -4.15
C HIS A 100 -4.19 20.79 -3.68
N LEU A 101 -4.43 20.72 -2.36
CA LEU A 101 -5.71 20.35 -1.76
C LEU A 101 -6.27 19.01 -2.25
N LYS A 102 -5.39 18.06 -2.61
CA LYS A 102 -5.79 16.73 -3.04
C LYS A 102 -6.24 15.90 -1.85
N LYS A 103 -7.20 14.98 -2.07
CA LYS A 103 -7.50 13.95 -1.07
C LYS A 103 -6.32 12.99 -0.97
N VAL A 104 -5.91 12.63 0.24
CA VAL A 104 -4.80 11.69 0.46
C VAL A 104 -5.23 10.57 1.40
N GLN A 105 -4.92 9.33 1.02
CA GLN A 105 -4.95 8.17 1.91
C GLN A 105 -3.52 7.67 2.09
N LEU A 106 -3.08 7.55 3.34
CA LEU A 106 -1.73 7.12 3.71
C LEU A 106 -1.80 5.85 4.56
N GLU A 107 -1.34 4.73 4.01
CA GLU A 107 -1.14 3.47 4.74
C GLU A 107 0.36 3.31 5.04
N LEU A 108 0.74 3.56 6.28
CA LEU A 108 2.15 3.70 6.66
C LEU A 108 2.63 2.50 7.50
N GLY A 109 3.94 2.39 7.65
CA GLY A 109 4.54 1.37 8.51
C GLY A 109 4.07 1.51 9.97
N GLY A 110 3.85 0.37 10.62
CA GLY A 110 3.47 0.29 12.03
C GLY A 110 4.46 -0.54 12.84
N LYS A 111 4.58 -0.20 14.13
CA LYS A 111 5.25 -1.04 15.14
C LYS A 111 4.16 -1.66 16.02
N ASN A 112 3.51 -2.71 15.52
CA ASN A 112 2.32 -3.25 16.17
C ASN A 112 2.69 -4.10 17.38
N SER A 113 1.84 -4.03 18.42
CA SER A 113 1.97 -4.83 19.63
C SER A 113 1.06 -6.05 19.55
N LEU A 114 1.59 -7.21 19.96
CA LEU A 114 0.79 -8.37 20.32
C LEU A 114 0.67 -8.39 21.85
N ILE A 115 -0.55 -8.46 22.37
CA ILE A 115 -0.81 -8.57 23.82
C ILE A 115 -1.32 -9.99 24.09
N VAL A 116 -0.66 -10.69 25.01
CA VAL A 116 -1.04 -12.02 25.48
C VAL A 116 -1.61 -11.86 26.89
N LEU A 117 -2.89 -12.20 27.04
CA LEU A 117 -3.60 -12.16 28.33
C LEU A 117 -3.35 -13.45 29.11
N ASP A 118 -3.67 -13.44 30.41
CA ASP A 118 -3.39 -14.58 31.30
C ASP A 118 -4.20 -15.83 30.99
N ASP A 119 -5.36 -15.68 30.34
CA ASP A 119 -6.24 -16.76 29.89
C ASP A 119 -5.97 -17.21 28.44
N ALA A 120 -4.94 -16.68 27.79
CA ALA A 120 -4.62 -17.02 26.41
C ALA A 120 -4.03 -18.43 26.29
N ASP A 121 -4.45 -19.15 25.26
CA ASP A 121 -3.78 -20.37 24.80
C ASP A 121 -2.36 -20.01 24.31
N ILE A 122 -1.36 -20.54 25.01
CA ILE A 122 0.05 -20.19 24.79
C ILE A 122 0.58 -20.74 23.46
N ASP A 123 0.12 -21.91 23.01
CA ASP A 123 0.59 -22.49 21.75
C ASP A 123 0.06 -21.68 20.57
N VAL A 124 -1.21 -21.27 20.64
CA VAL A 124 -1.82 -20.37 19.67
C VAL A 124 -1.15 -18.99 19.69
N ALA A 125 -0.89 -18.43 20.88
CA ALA A 125 -0.23 -17.15 21.03
C ALA A 125 1.20 -17.16 20.46
N ALA A 126 1.97 -18.21 20.75
CA ALA A 126 3.34 -18.37 20.25
C ALA A 126 3.38 -18.52 18.71
N SER A 127 2.47 -19.31 18.13
CA SER A 127 2.34 -19.46 16.68
C SER A 127 2.01 -18.12 16.00
N ASN A 128 1.03 -17.39 16.54
CA ASN A 128 0.66 -16.07 16.02
C ASN A 128 1.79 -15.05 16.17
N ALA A 129 2.53 -15.07 17.28
CA ALA A 129 3.70 -14.22 17.49
C ALA A 129 4.79 -14.49 16.45
N ALA A 130 5.12 -15.76 16.21
CA ALA A 130 6.11 -16.14 15.21
C ALA A 130 5.67 -15.72 13.79
N TRP A 131 4.42 -16.01 13.43
CA TRP A 131 3.86 -15.60 12.15
C TRP A 131 3.87 -14.09 11.97
N GLY A 132 3.33 -13.33 12.93
CA GLY A 132 3.24 -11.87 12.86
C GLY A 132 4.60 -11.17 12.89
N ALA A 133 5.62 -11.75 13.51
CA ALA A 133 6.97 -11.20 13.54
C ALA A 133 7.76 -11.49 12.25
N PHE A 134 7.61 -12.69 11.68
CA PHE A 134 8.51 -13.19 10.62
C PHE A 134 7.90 -13.31 9.23
N LEU A 135 6.57 -13.24 9.07
CA LEU A 135 5.91 -13.22 7.77
C LEU A 135 6.51 -12.13 6.86
N ILE A 136 6.77 -12.47 5.59
CA ILE A 136 7.45 -11.60 4.61
C ILE A 136 8.77 -11.03 5.16
N ARG A 137 9.55 -11.87 5.88
CA ARG A 137 10.83 -11.48 6.50
C ARG A 137 10.69 -10.26 7.43
N GLY A 138 9.54 -10.12 8.10
CA GLY A 138 9.23 -8.99 8.97
C GLY A 138 9.05 -7.65 8.25
N ARG A 139 8.78 -7.66 6.94
CA ARG A 139 8.53 -6.44 6.14
C ARG A 139 7.04 -6.22 5.87
N SER A 140 6.19 -6.55 6.83
CA SER A 140 4.75 -6.25 6.79
C SER A 140 4.42 -4.98 7.57
N ALA A 141 3.46 -4.18 7.10
CA ALA A 141 2.92 -3.07 7.89
C ALA A 141 2.20 -3.56 9.16
N TYR A 142 1.77 -4.83 9.15
CA TYR A 142 1.11 -5.52 10.27
C TYR A 142 2.09 -6.30 11.15
N ARG A 143 3.40 -6.06 11.00
CA ARG A 143 4.41 -6.77 11.79
C ARG A 143 4.18 -6.55 13.29
N GLN A 144 4.17 -7.64 14.04
CA GLN A 144 4.22 -7.64 15.50
C GLN A 144 5.68 -7.46 15.91
N ALA A 145 6.00 -6.28 16.44
CA ALA A 145 7.36 -5.89 16.78
C ALA A 145 7.65 -5.92 18.29
N SER A 146 6.62 -6.12 19.10
CA SER A 146 6.70 -6.33 20.55
C SER A 146 5.57 -7.26 21.01
N CYS A 147 5.88 -8.17 21.92
CA CYS A 147 4.93 -9.06 22.59
C CYS A 147 4.90 -8.70 24.06
N TRP A 148 3.72 -8.40 24.60
CA TRP A 148 3.53 -8.02 26.00
C TRP A 148 2.62 -9.02 26.69
N ARG A 149 3.05 -9.53 27.85
CA ARG A 149 2.17 -10.26 28.75
C ARG A 149 1.64 -9.27 29.78
N MET A 150 0.32 -9.12 29.85
CA MET A 150 -0.31 -8.21 30.81
C MET A 150 -0.94 -9.04 31.93
N PRO A 151 -0.48 -8.88 33.19
CA PRO A 151 -1.22 -9.38 34.34
C PRO A 151 -2.48 -8.52 34.53
N ILE A 152 -3.62 -9.17 34.77
CA ILE A 152 -4.87 -8.51 35.20
C ILE A 152 -4.79 -8.12 36.67
#